data_AF-A0A4Q2LF80-F1
#
_entry.id   AF-A0A4Q2LF80-F1
#
_cell.length_a   1.000
_cell.length_b   1.000
_cell.length_c   1.000
_cell.angle_alpha   90.00
_cell.angle_beta   90.00
_cell.angle_gamma   90.00
#
_symmetry.space_group_name_H-M   'P 1'
#
loop_
_entity.id
_entity.type
_entity.pdbx_description
1 polymer ?
#
loop_
_entity_poly.entity_id
_entity_poly.type
_entity_poly.pdbx_seq_one_letter_code
_entity_poly.pdbx_strand_id
1 'polypeptide(L)'
;MSIYNDHKDLDREFAKLIGYMSLTNQLNPDGSYGTIPTYSTTWDGMRQVIEAMQRRGYRPRFADQISHWKARFYNESNGQPTSWVCGESAPYAVCLAAIRALQGEAKS
;
A
#
# COMPACT_ATOMS: atom_id res chain seq x y z
N MET A 1 10.50 -0.12 -13.09
CA MET A 1 9.49 -1.10 -13.55
C MET A 1 8.77 -1.62 -12.32
N SER A 2 7.45 -1.48 -12.21
CA SER A 2 6.66 -2.10 -11.14
C SER A 2 6.54 -3.60 -11.42
N ILE A 3 6.63 -4.45 -10.39
CA ILE A 3 6.46 -5.91 -10.51
C ILE A 3 4.99 -6.34 -10.45
N TYR A 4 4.07 -5.39 -10.22
CA TYR A 4 2.64 -5.63 -10.17
C TYR A 4 2.02 -5.15 -11.49
N ASN A 5 1.52 -6.11 -12.28
CA ASN A 5 0.85 -5.85 -13.56
C ASN A 5 -0.65 -5.50 -13.39
N ASP A 6 -1.21 -5.65 -12.18
CA ASP A 6 -2.62 -5.39 -11.86
C ASP A 6 -2.74 -4.73 -10.48
N HIS A 7 -3.60 -3.72 -10.38
CA HIS A 7 -4.01 -3.07 -9.13
C HIS A 7 -4.55 -4.07 -8.11
N LYS A 8 -5.27 -5.11 -8.56
CA LYS A 8 -5.82 -6.14 -7.68
C LYS A 8 -4.73 -6.91 -6.93
N ASP A 9 -3.63 -7.22 -7.60
CA ASP A 9 -2.51 -7.93 -6.98
C ASP A 9 -1.78 -7.03 -5.98
N LEU A 10 -1.66 -5.74 -6.28
CA LEU A 10 -1.11 -4.75 -5.37
C LEU A 10 -1.97 -4.62 -4.10
N ASP A 11 -3.29 -4.50 -4.27
CA ASP A 11 -4.25 -4.39 -3.17
C ASP A 11 -4.26 -5.66 -2.30
N ARG A 12 -4.17 -6.84 -2.92
CA ARG A 12 -4.09 -8.13 -2.21
C ARG A 12 -2.80 -8.26 -1.40
N GLU A 13 -1.66 -7.87 -1.97
CA GLU A 13 -0.39 -7.91 -1.25
C GLU A 13 -0.38 -6.94 -0.07
N PHE A 14 -0.91 -5.72 -0.24
CA PHE A 14 -1.04 -4.79 0.88
C PHE A 14 -1.95 -5.34 1.98
N ALA A 15 -3.13 -5.86 1.62
CA ALA A 15 -4.06 -6.50 2.55
C ALA A 15 -3.39 -7.60 3.38
N LYS A 16 -2.62 -8.47 2.72
CA LYS A 16 -1.86 -9.54 3.36
C LYS A 16 -0.83 -8.99 4.36
N LEU A 17 -0.04 -7.98 3.97
CA LEU A 17 1.01 -7.41 4.82
C LEU A 17 0.45 -6.70 6.06
N ILE A 18 -0.74 -6.10 5.96
CA ILE A 18 -1.39 -5.46 7.11
C ILE A 18 -2.18 -6.44 7.98
N GLY A 19 -2.19 -7.73 7.63
CA GLY A 19 -2.97 -8.76 8.32
C GLY A 19 -4.47 -8.53 8.20
N TYR A 20 -4.94 -8.00 7.07
CA TYR A 20 -6.37 -7.81 6.81
C TYR A 20 -7.06 -9.18 6.80
N MET A 21 -7.79 -9.47 7.87
CA MET A 21 -8.75 -10.55 7.91
C MET A 21 -10.09 -9.98 7.46
N SER A 22 -10.61 -10.48 6.34
CA SER A 22 -11.98 -10.15 5.96
C SER A 22 -12.92 -10.57 7.08
N LEU A 23 -13.59 -9.60 7.69
CA LEU A 23 -14.64 -9.83 8.68
C LEU A 23 -15.91 -10.42 8.05
N THR A 24 -15.95 -10.59 6.72
CA THR A 24 -17.07 -11.22 6.03
C THR A 24 -16.74 -12.69 5.79
N ASN A 25 -17.58 -13.58 6.31
CA ASN A 25 -17.61 -15.01 5.95
C ASN A 25 -18.11 -15.23 4.51
N GLN A 26 -18.18 -14.18 3.70
CA GLN A 26 -18.70 -14.25 2.35
C GLN A 26 -17.61 -14.78 1.42
N LEU A 27 -17.78 -16.02 0.97
CA LEU A 27 -16.93 -16.64 -0.03
C LEU A 27 -17.24 -16.01 -1.39
N ASN A 28 -16.25 -15.34 -1.98
CA ASN A 28 -16.32 -14.84 -3.34
C ASN A 28 -16.27 -16.01 -4.35
N PRO A 29 -16.75 -15.83 -5.59
CA PRO A 29 -16.68 -16.85 -6.64
C PRO A 29 -15.26 -17.35 -6.97
N ASP A 30 -14.23 -16.59 -6.62
CA ASP A 30 -12.82 -16.93 -6.80
C ASP A 30 -12.19 -17.67 -5.60
N GLY A 31 -12.98 -17.98 -4.56
CA GLY A 31 -12.53 -18.70 -3.37
C GLY A 31 -11.91 -17.84 -2.27
N SER A 32 -11.84 -16.51 -2.44
CA SER A 32 -11.40 -15.58 -1.39
C SER A 32 -12.55 -15.24 -0.42
N TYR A 33 -12.23 -14.88 0.83
CA TYR A 33 -13.23 -14.40 1.80
C TYR A 33 -13.28 -12.87 1.84
N GLY A 34 -14.48 -12.32 1.67
CA GLY A 34 -14.87 -10.91 1.58
C GLY A 34 -14.14 -10.04 0.57
N THR A 35 -14.47 -8.75 0.56
CA THR A 35 -13.99 -7.82 -0.47
C THR A 35 -12.76 -7.07 0.02
N ILE A 36 -11.62 -7.30 -0.65
CA ILE A 36 -10.41 -6.50 -0.44
C ILE A 36 -10.71 -5.06 -0.89
N PRO A 37 -10.50 -4.04 -0.04
CA PRO A 37 -10.67 -2.65 -0.45
C PRO A 37 -9.76 -2.30 -1.62
N THR A 38 -10.23 -1.38 -2.46
CA THR A 38 -9.51 -0.89 -3.64
C THR A 38 -8.45 0.15 -3.28
N TYR A 39 -7.42 -0.29 -2.55
CA TYR A 39 -6.38 0.55 -1.94
C TYR A 39 -5.61 1.41 -2.94
N SER A 40 -5.31 0.87 -4.12
CA SER A 40 -4.43 1.47 -5.12
C SER A 40 -5.13 2.23 -6.24
N THR A 41 -6.47 2.27 -6.25
CA THR A 41 -7.25 2.92 -7.32
C THR A 41 -8.13 4.06 -6.82
N THR A 42 -8.48 4.09 -5.54
CA THR A 42 -9.40 5.11 -4.98
C THR A 42 -8.71 5.99 -3.94
N TRP A 43 -9.19 7.22 -3.78
CA TRP A 43 -8.72 8.13 -2.72
C TRP A 43 -9.04 7.59 -1.32
N ASP A 44 -10.21 6.95 -1.14
CA ASP A 44 -10.55 6.34 0.14
C ASP A 44 -9.66 5.13 0.45
N GLY A 45 -9.38 4.29 -0.55
CA GLY A 45 -8.40 3.21 -0.44
C GLY A 45 -7.01 3.72 -0.05
N MET A 46 -6.54 4.79 -0.70
CA MET A 46 -5.28 5.45 -0.36
C MET A 46 -5.28 5.97 1.09
N ARG A 47 -6.39 6.58 1.55
CA ARG A 47 -6.54 7.02 2.95
C ARG A 47 -6.38 5.84 3.91
N GLN A 48 -7.01 4.70 3.63
CA GLN A 48 -6.90 3.50 4.45
C GLN A 48 -5.45 2.96 4.51
N VAL A 49 -4.71 3.01 3.39
CA VAL A 49 -3.27 2.68 3.35
C VAL A 49 -2.48 3.58 4.31
N ILE A 50 -2.69 4.90 4.21
CA ILE A 50 -1.98 5.88 5.04
C ILE A 50 -2.26 5.63 6.51
N GLU A 51 -3.53 5.44 6.90
CA GLU A 51 -3.90 5.17 8.29
C GLU A 51 -3.27 3.87 8.81
N ALA A 52 -3.29 2.81 8.01
CA ALA A 52 -2.68 1.54 8.38
C ALA A 52 -1.17 1.67 8.59
N MET A 53 -0.47 2.46 7.77
CA MET A 53 0.95 2.76 7.92
C MET A 53 1.22 3.65 9.14
N GLN A 54 0.39 4.67 9.39
CA GLN A 54 0.51 5.56 10.56
C GLN A 54 0.35 4.81 11.88
N ARG A 55 -0.57 3.84 11.96
CA ARG A 55 -0.71 2.95 13.13
C ARG A 55 0.54 2.11 13.41
N ARG A 56 1.40 1.93 12.41
CA ARG A 56 2.68 1.20 12.50
C ARG A 56 3.89 2.13 12.67
N GLY A 57 3.67 3.41 12.96
CA GLY A 57 4.75 4.39 13.15
C GLY A 57 5.38 4.88 11.85
N TYR A 58 4.69 4.76 10.71
CA TYR A 58 5.16 5.32 9.45
C TYR A 58 4.51 6.67 9.13
N ARG A 59 5.26 7.56 8.47
CA ARG A 59 4.75 8.83 7.92
C ARG A 59 4.86 8.85 6.40
N PRO A 60 3.78 9.15 5.68
CA PRO A 60 3.82 9.24 4.23
C PRO A 60 4.55 10.51 3.79
N ARG A 61 5.24 10.42 2.65
CA ARG A 61 5.65 11.59 1.88
C ARG A 61 5.47 11.28 0.42
N PHE A 62 4.71 12.13 -0.26
CA PHE A 62 4.46 12.00 -1.68
C PHE A 62 4.51 13.37 -2.35
N ALA A 63 4.80 13.37 -3.64
CA ALA A 63 4.89 14.56 -4.47
C ALA A 63 4.34 14.24 -5.85
N ASP A 64 3.65 15.21 -6.43
CA ASP A 64 3.31 15.19 -7.85
C ASP A 64 4.56 15.51 -8.68
N GLN A 65 4.70 14.83 -9.81
CA GLN A 65 5.61 15.22 -10.87
C GLN A 65 4.81 15.27 -12.17
N ILE A 66 5.30 16.05 -13.14
CA ILE A 66 4.63 16.36 -14.41
C ILE A 66 4.06 15.11 -15.12
N SER A 67 4.67 13.94 -14.96
CA SER A 67 4.26 12.70 -15.63
C SER A 67 3.98 11.51 -14.71
N HIS A 68 4.15 11.64 -13.39
CA HIS A 68 3.98 10.53 -12.45
C HIS A 68 3.93 11.02 -11.00
N TRP A 69 3.42 10.19 -10.11
CA TRP A 69 3.44 10.40 -8.67
C TRP A 69 4.63 9.72 -8.04
N LYS A 70 5.26 10.37 -7.06
CA LYS A 70 6.28 9.75 -6.21
C LYS A 70 5.78 9.62 -4.79
N ALA A 71 6.04 8.47 -4.17
CA ALA A 71 5.72 8.25 -2.76
C ALA A 71 6.85 7.49 -2.04
N ARG A 72 6.96 7.70 -0.74
CA ARG A 72 7.75 6.91 0.21
C ARG A 72 7.16 7.01 1.60
N PHE A 73 7.66 6.18 2.51
CA PHE A 73 7.33 6.24 3.93
C PHE A 73 8.60 6.41 4.78
N TYR A 74 8.46 7.08 5.91
CA TYR A 74 9.49 7.19 6.94
C TYR A 74 9.06 6.39 8.14
N ASN A 75 9.93 5.52 8.64
CA ASN A 75 9.69 4.87 9.92
C ASN A 75 10.13 5.82 11.05
N GLU A 76 9.20 6.22 11.91
CA GLU A 76 9.46 7.16 13.01
C GLU A 76 10.40 6.58 14.08
N SER A 77 10.45 5.24 14.22
CA SER A 77 11.27 4.59 15.24
C SER A 77 12.77 4.62 14.95
N ASN A 78 13.16 4.57 13.68
CA ASN A 78 14.57 4.54 13.25
C ASN A 78 14.96 5.74 12.38
N GLY A 79 14.01 6.61 12.03
CA GLY A 79 14.21 7.80 11.20
C GLY A 79 14.61 7.50 9.75
N GLN A 80 14.65 6.24 9.31
CA GLN A 80 15.12 5.88 7.99
C GLN A 80 13.99 5.95 6.95
N PRO A 81 14.17 6.73 5.87
CA PRO A 81 13.22 6.74 4.76
C PRO A 81 13.34 5.46 3.94
N THR A 82 12.21 4.97 3.45
CA THR A 82 12.21 4.03 2.35
C THR A 82 12.58 4.73 1.04
N SER A 83 13.05 3.94 0.07
CA SER A 83 13.31 4.42 -1.28
C SER A 83 12.04 4.95 -1.94
N TRP A 84 12.17 6.03 -2.69
CA TRP A 84 11.08 6.55 -3.52
C TRP A 84 10.59 5.50 -4.52
N VAL A 85 9.27 5.43 -4.68
CA VAL A 85 8.61 4.69 -5.75
C VAL A 85 7.84 5.65 -6.64
N CYS A 86 7.72 5.31 -7.92
CA CYS A 86 6.91 6.03 -8.88
C CYS A 86 5.63 5.24 -9.21
N GLY A 87 4.53 5.94 -9.42
CA GLY A 87 3.26 5.39 -9.87
C GLY A 87 2.53 6.31 -10.83
N GLU A 88 1.62 5.76 -11.61
CA GLU A 88 0.78 6.52 -12.56
C GLU A 88 -0.30 7.36 -11.87
N SER A 89 -0.67 7.01 -10.65
CA SER A 89 -1.61 7.74 -9.81
C SER A 89 -1.11 7.84 -8.36
N ALA A 90 -1.63 8.82 -7.61
CA ALA A 90 -1.29 8.96 -6.20
C ALA A 90 -1.66 7.70 -5.37
N PRO A 91 -2.87 7.12 -5.49
CA PRO A 91 -3.21 5.88 -4.79
C PRO A 91 -2.27 4.72 -5.10
N TYR A 92 -1.90 4.54 -6.37
CA TYR A 92 -0.97 3.48 -6.78
C TYR A 92 0.41 3.69 -6.17
N ALA A 93 1.00 4.88 -6.32
CA ALA A 93 2.32 5.19 -5.79
C ALA A 93 2.38 4.98 -4.27
N VAL A 94 1.34 5.40 -3.55
CA VAL A 94 1.27 5.28 -2.09
C VAL A 94 1.11 3.83 -1.64
N CYS A 95 0.24 3.05 -2.28
CA CYS A 95 0.09 1.62 -1.97
C CYS A 95 1.40 0.85 -2.23
N LEU A 96 2.05 1.11 -3.37
CA LEU A 96 3.34 0.51 -3.70
C LEU A 96 4.45 0.90 -2.70
N ALA A 97 4.48 2.16 -2.25
CA ALA A 97 5.43 2.63 -1.26
C ALA A 97 5.24 1.93 0.10
N ALA A 98 3.98 1.71 0.50
CA ALA A 98 3.62 1.04 1.74
C ALA A 98 4.08 -0.42 1.74
N ILE A 99 3.82 -1.14 0.64
CA ILE A 99 4.27 -2.54 0.47
C ILE A 99 5.79 -2.64 0.61
N ARG A 100 6.55 -1.76 -0.05
CA ARG A 100 8.02 -1.77 0.06
C ARG A 100 8.52 -1.49 1.47
N ALA A 101 7.84 -0.61 2.20
CA ALA A 101 8.17 -0.33 3.60
C ALA A 101 7.99 -1.57 4.47
N LEU A 102 6.82 -2.21 4.39
CA LEU A 102 6.48 -3.40 5.17
C LEU A 102 7.35 -4.61 4.81
N GLN A 103 7.67 -4.80 3.52
CA GLN A 103 8.59 -5.87 3.09
C GLN A 103 10.04 -5.62 3.51
N GLY A 104 10.46 -4.36 3.65
CA GLY A 104 11.77 -3.99 4.18
C GLY A 104 11.88 -4.33 5.67
N GLU A 105 10.84 -4.04 6.45
CA GLU A 105 10.73 -4.37 7.87
C GLU A 105 10.79 -5.88 8.14
N ALA A 106 10.18 -6.71 7.29
CA ALA A 106 10.23 -8.17 7.44
C ALA A 106 11.62 -8.79 7.18
N LYS A 107 12.58 -8.03 6.64
CA LYS A 107 13.93 -8.50 6.29
C LYS A 107 15.03 -7.98 7.23
N SER A 108 14.71 -7.05 8.12
CA SER A 108 15.60 -6.44 9.11
C SER A 108 15.43 -7.08 10.48
#